data_AF-A0A1J3CY81-F1
#
_entry.id   AF-A0A1J3CY81-F1
#
_cell.length_a   1.000
_cell.length_b   1.000
_cell.length_c   1.000
_cell.angle_alpha   90.00
_cell.angle_beta   90.00
_cell.angle_gamma   90.00
#
_symmetry.space_group_name_H-M   'P 1'
#
loop_
_entity.id
_entity.type
_entity.pdbx_description
1 polymer ?
#
loop_
_entity_poly.entity_id
_entity_poly.type
_entity_poly.pdbx_seq_one_letter_code
_entity_poly.pdbx_strand_id
1 'polypeptide(L)'
;MEIEGEDGTKLSLKPGVKAMFGRGSGLNTEDLTVSRRHVSLELKPAAAGTEWSDRVSFEVLGRNPVWVRSGKSDEKMLAFRKSETGEIAAGDRFCVSGQVPVWFNLKRRDGVTEESVSDCESGLDNIDISDIDPVKGNQFYT
;
A
#
# COMPACT_ATOMS: atom_id res chain seq x y z
N MET A 1 -1.78 -1.81 15.55
CA MET A 1 -1.72 -1.66 14.09
C MET A 1 -3.07 -1.29 13.53
N GLU A 2 -3.05 -0.42 12.54
CA GLU A 2 -4.21 0.02 11.75
C GLU A 2 -3.81 0.10 10.27
N ILE A 3 -4.74 -0.27 9.41
CA ILE A 3 -4.61 -0.13 7.96
C ILE A 3 -5.50 1.02 7.53
N GLU A 4 -4.95 1.97 6.78
CA GLU A 4 -5.65 3.12 6.23
C GLU A 4 -5.50 3.16 4.70
N GLY A 5 -6.63 3.09 4.00
CA GLY A 5 -6.70 3.22 2.55
C GLY A 5 -6.71 4.68 2.11
N GLU A 6 -6.21 4.94 0.91
CA GLU A 6 -6.35 6.25 0.23
C GLU A 6 -7.83 6.63 -0.02
N ASP A 7 -8.73 5.65 -0.01
CA ASP A 7 -10.19 5.82 -0.06
C ASP A 7 -10.80 6.25 1.29
N GLY A 8 -9.98 6.43 2.33
CA GLY A 8 -10.41 6.76 3.68
C GLY A 8 -10.88 5.54 4.50
N THR A 9 -10.81 4.33 3.95
CA THR A 9 -11.18 3.11 4.68
C THR A 9 -10.17 2.83 5.78
N LYS A 10 -10.66 2.51 6.99
CA LYS A 10 -9.81 2.18 8.15
C LYS A 10 -10.15 0.79 8.69
N LEU A 11 -9.12 -0.02 8.91
CA LEU A 11 -9.24 -1.35 9.50
C LEU A 11 -8.25 -1.52 10.65
N SER A 12 -8.78 -1.63 11.86
CA SER A 12 -7.98 -1.87 13.06
C SER A 12 -7.69 -3.36 13.24
N LEU A 13 -6.41 -3.74 13.29
CA LEU A 13 -6.00 -5.13 13.52
C LEU A 13 -5.86 -5.41 15.02
N LYS A 14 -6.33 -6.58 15.45
CA LYS A 14 -6.20 -7.07 16.84
C LYS A 14 -5.12 -8.16 16.90
N PRO A 15 -4.21 -8.12 17.89
CA PRO A 15 -3.21 -9.18 18.06
C PRO A 15 -3.84 -10.56 18.21
N GLY A 16 -3.27 -11.57 17.56
CA GLY A 16 -3.73 -12.97 17.60
C GLY A 16 -5.07 -13.23 16.92
N VAL A 17 -5.67 -12.22 16.25
CA VAL A 17 -6.92 -12.37 15.52
C VAL A 17 -6.67 -12.17 14.03
N LYS A 18 -6.97 -13.22 13.25
CA LYS A 18 -6.88 -13.19 11.79
C LYS A 18 -8.03 -12.35 11.22
N ALA A 19 -7.69 -11.27 10.53
CA ALA A 19 -8.62 -10.38 9.84
C ALA A 19 -8.69 -10.74 8.34
N MET A 20 -9.89 -10.65 7.76
CA MET A 20 -10.09 -10.86 6.33
C MET A 20 -10.20 -9.52 5.63
N PHE A 21 -9.45 -9.36 4.55
CA PHE A 21 -9.42 -8.14 3.75
C PHE A 21 -9.78 -8.45 2.29
N GLY A 22 -10.60 -7.61 1.67
CA GLY A 22 -11.06 -7.77 0.30
C GLY A 22 -12.31 -6.97 0.01
N ARG A 23 -12.95 -7.28 -1.13
CA ARG A 23 -14.14 -6.56 -1.57
C ARG A 23 -15.31 -6.68 -0.59
N GLY A 24 -15.80 -5.56 -0.10
CA GLY A 24 -16.84 -5.49 0.94
C GLY A 24 -16.36 -5.89 2.34
N SER A 25 -15.04 -5.98 2.55
CA SER A 25 -14.41 -6.28 3.83
C SER A 25 -13.07 -5.57 3.93
N GLY A 26 -13.09 -4.30 4.34
CA GLY A 26 -11.88 -3.45 4.39
C GLY A 26 -11.54 -2.72 3.09
N LEU A 27 -12.21 -3.05 1.98
CA LEU A 27 -12.20 -2.26 0.75
C LEU A 27 -13.61 -2.25 0.15
N ASN A 28 -14.21 -1.07 0.00
CA ASN A 28 -15.50 -0.89 -0.68
C ASN A 28 -15.24 -0.62 -2.16
N THR A 29 -15.20 -1.68 -2.96
CA THR A 29 -15.01 -1.60 -4.42
C THR A 29 -16.04 -2.46 -5.14
N GLU A 30 -16.41 -2.07 -6.35
CA GLU A 30 -17.19 -2.91 -7.26
C GLU A 30 -16.30 -3.77 -8.17
N ASP A 31 -14.98 -3.68 -8.01
CA ASP A 31 -14.01 -4.43 -8.79
C ASP A 31 -14.09 -5.94 -8.51
N LEU A 32 -14.61 -6.68 -9.48
CA LEU A 32 -14.78 -8.14 -9.41
C LEU A 32 -13.46 -8.91 -9.48
N THR A 33 -12.33 -8.26 -9.81
CA THR A 33 -11.00 -8.86 -9.70
C THR A 33 -10.58 -9.02 -8.25
N VAL A 34 -11.14 -8.23 -7.32
CA VAL A 34 -10.90 -8.37 -5.89
C VAL A 34 -11.93 -9.32 -5.28
N SER A 35 -11.43 -10.46 -4.79
CA SER A 35 -12.24 -11.40 -3.99
C SER A 35 -12.76 -10.74 -2.71
N ARG A 36 -13.92 -11.17 -2.22
CA ARG A 36 -14.44 -10.72 -0.91
C ARG A 36 -13.54 -11.11 0.27
N ARG A 37 -12.83 -12.24 0.12
CA ARG A 37 -11.77 -12.70 1.02
C ARG A 37 -10.48 -12.79 0.18
N HIS A 38 -9.81 -11.67 0.03
CA HIS A 38 -8.67 -11.55 -0.88
C HIS A 38 -7.34 -11.81 -0.17
N VAL A 39 -7.18 -11.21 1.00
CA VAL A 39 -5.99 -11.34 1.83
C VAL A 39 -6.44 -11.66 3.23
N SER A 40 -5.70 -12.53 3.89
CA SER A 40 -5.83 -12.66 5.33
C SER A 40 -4.65 -12.01 6.02
N LEU A 41 -4.95 -11.23 7.05
CA LEU A 41 -3.98 -10.44 7.80
C LEU A 41 -3.96 -10.92 9.24
N GLU A 42 -2.78 -11.06 9.82
CA GLU A 42 -2.62 -11.45 11.21
C GLU A 42 -1.48 -10.66 11.84
N LEU A 43 -1.81 -9.99 12.94
CA LEU A 43 -0.84 -9.36 13.82
C LEU A 43 -0.45 -10.38 14.89
N LYS A 44 0.79 -10.88 14.83
CA LYS A 44 1.26 -11.84 15.84
C LYS A 44 1.30 -11.15 17.21
N PRO A 45 0.87 -11.85 18.28
CA PRO A 45 1.04 -11.34 19.64
C PRO A 45 2.53 -11.25 19.96
N ALA A 46 2.94 -10.20 20.68
CA ALA A 46 4.31 -10.12 21.16
C ALA A 46 4.60 -11.29 22.12
N ALA A 47 5.81 -11.84 22.02
CA ALA A 47 6.32 -12.75 23.04
C ALA A 47 6.46 -12.00 24.37
N ALA A 48 6.31 -12.72 25.49
CA ALA A 48 6.39 -12.13 26.82
C ALA A 48 7.69 -11.32 26.98
N GLY A 49 7.56 -10.01 27.18
CA GLY A 49 8.68 -9.09 27.40
C GLY A 49 9.10 -8.24 26.20
N THR A 50 8.40 -8.29 25.06
CA THR A 50 8.66 -7.39 23.91
C THR A 50 7.45 -6.49 23.64
N GLU A 51 7.71 -5.27 23.18
CA GLU A 51 6.67 -4.40 22.62
C GLU A 51 6.00 -5.07 21.41
N TRP A 52 4.76 -4.68 21.11
CA TRP A 52 3.94 -5.29 20.08
C TRP A 52 4.68 -5.41 18.73
N SER A 53 4.46 -6.52 18.01
CA SER A 53 5.13 -6.73 16.73
C SER A 53 4.78 -5.62 15.74
N ASP A 54 5.82 -5.03 15.14
CA ASP A 54 5.66 -3.94 14.17
C ASP A 54 5.27 -4.41 12.77
N ARG A 55 4.95 -5.69 12.64
CA ARG A 55 4.72 -6.38 11.39
C ARG A 55 3.42 -7.15 11.41
N VAL A 56 2.72 -7.09 10.28
CA VAL A 56 1.52 -7.87 10.02
C VAL A 56 1.88 -8.94 9.00
N SER A 57 1.71 -10.20 9.39
CA SER A 57 1.81 -11.31 8.43
C SER A 57 0.55 -11.38 7.58
N PHE A 58 0.71 -11.73 6.32
CA PHE A 58 -0.42 -11.89 5.42
C PHE A 58 -0.31 -13.15 4.56
N GLU A 59 -1.46 -13.60 4.06
CA GLU A 59 -1.62 -14.71 3.14
C GLU A 59 -2.60 -14.32 2.03
N VAL A 60 -2.21 -14.55 0.78
CA VAL A 60 -3.07 -14.25 -0.38
C VAL A 60 -4.05 -15.40 -0.61
N LEU A 61 -5.33 -15.15 -0.41
CA LEU A 61 -6.42 -16.11 -0.62
C LEU A 61 -7.08 -15.94 -2.00
N GLY A 62 -7.01 -14.72 -2.55
CA GLY A 62 -7.53 -14.35 -3.85
C GLY A 62 -6.79 -15.02 -5.02
N ARG A 63 -7.42 -15.03 -6.20
CA ARG A 63 -6.77 -15.50 -7.44
C ARG A 63 -5.79 -14.46 -7.98
N ASN A 64 -6.19 -13.19 -7.93
CA ASN A 64 -5.36 -12.08 -8.35
C ASN A 64 -4.33 -11.76 -7.26
N PRO A 65 -3.15 -11.24 -7.65
CA PRO A 65 -2.06 -11.02 -6.72
C PRO A 65 -2.30 -9.79 -5.82
N VAL A 66 -1.51 -9.71 -4.77
CA VAL A 66 -1.36 -8.53 -3.90
C VAL A 66 -0.02 -7.90 -4.18
N TRP A 67 0.02 -6.58 -4.32
CA TRP A 67 1.28 -5.86 -4.47
C TRP A 67 1.64 -5.19 -3.15
N VAL A 68 2.90 -5.32 -2.75
CA VAL A 68 3.45 -4.67 -1.56
C VAL A 68 4.61 -3.79 -1.99
N ARG A 69 4.64 -2.58 -1.45
CA ARG A 69 5.70 -1.61 -1.63
C ARG A 69 6.20 -1.17 -0.27
N SER A 70 7.51 -1.24 -0.09
CA SER A 70 8.16 -0.75 1.12
C SER A 70 8.06 0.76 1.23
N GLY A 71 7.93 1.24 2.47
CA GLY A 71 7.95 2.68 2.77
C GLY A 71 9.33 3.32 2.62
N LYS A 72 10.40 2.53 2.53
CA LYS A 72 11.77 3.03 2.35
C LYS A 72 12.03 3.30 0.87
N SER A 73 12.48 4.51 0.56
CA SER A 73 12.74 4.98 -0.80
C SER A 73 13.70 4.04 -1.53
N ASP A 74 13.26 3.57 -2.72
CA ASP A 74 13.98 2.77 -3.73
C ASP A 74 13.79 1.23 -3.71
N GLU A 75 12.92 0.68 -2.86
CA GLU A 75 12.59 -0.76 -2.92
C GLU A 75 11.54 -1.09 -4.01
N LYS A 76 11.81 -2.18 -4.75
CA LYS A 76 10.94 -2.70 -5.83
C LYS A 76 9.60 -3.16 -5.26
N MET A 77 8.53 -2.87 -6.01
CA MET A 77 7.21 -3.43 -5.75
C MET A 77 7.24 -4.96 -5.89
N LEU A 78 6.82 -5.67 -4.85
CA LEU A 78 6.73 -7.12 -4.82
C LEU A 78 5.29 -7.55 -5.08
N ALA A 79 5.10 -8.57 -5.92
CA ALA A 79 3.79 -9.15 -6.20
C ALA A 79 3.70 -10.54 -5.56
N PHE A 80 2.68 -10.74 -4.74
CA PHE A 80 2.40 -11.98 -4.04
C PHE A 80 1.18 -12.67 -4.65
N ARG A 81 1.32 -13.92 -5.05
CA ARG A 81 0.28 -14.74 -5.69
C ARG A 81 -0.48 -15.55 -4.65
N LYS A 82 -1.57 -16.18 -5.10
CA LYS A 82 -2.39 -17.08 -4.27
C LYS A 82 -1.53 -18.08 -3.48
N SER A 83 -1.85 -18.24 -2.20
CA SER A 83 -1.15 -19.08 -1.23
C SER A 83 0.26 -18.62 -0.83
N GLU A 84 0.76 -17.52 -1.41
CA GLU A 84 1.99 -16.91 -0.92
C GLU A 84 1.72 -16.09 0.34
N THR A 85 2.72 -16.07 1.20
CA THR A 85 2.69 -15.35 2.47
C THR A 85 3.81 -14.32 2.51
N GLY A 86 3.56 -13.21 3.18
CA GLY A 86 4.57 -12.18 3.40
C GLY A 86 4.34 -11.45 4.72
N GLU A 87 5.17 -10.42 4.94
CA GLU A 87 5.04 -9.51 6.07
C GLU A 87 4.99 -8.08 5.54
N ILE A 88 4.17 -7.25 6.18
CA ILE A 88 4.06 -5.82 5.92
C ILE A 88 4.47 -5.12 7.22
N ALA A 89 5.46 -4.24 7.17
CA ALA A 89 5.89 -3.45 8.31
C ALA A 89 5.15 -2.10 8.37
N ALA A 90 5.13 -1.48 9.54
CA ALA A 90 4.61 -0.11 9.65
C ALA A 90 5.40 0.84 8.71
N GLY A 91 4.66 1.64 7.92
CA GLY A 91 5.21 2.49 6.87
C GLY A 91 5.12 1.87 5.46
N ASP A 92 4.94 0.56 5.35
CA ASP A 92 4.76 -0.10 4.06
C ASP A 92 3.33 0.10 3.54
N ARG A 93 3.17 -0.07 2.22
CA ARG A 93 1.90 0.03 1.52
C ARG A 93 1.61 -1.24 0.74
N PHE A 94 0.33 -1.57 0.60
CA PHE A 94 -0.09 -2.66 -0.28
C PHE A 94 -1.34 -2.29 -1.09
N CYS A 95 -1.54 -2.95 -2.22
CA CYS A 95 -2.77 -2.85 -3.00
C CYS A 95 -3.23 -4.23 -3.47
N VAL A 96 -4.54 -4.37 -3.67
CA VAL A 96 -5.20 -5.66 -4.02
C VAL A 96 -5.89 -5.64 -5.38
N SER A 97 -5.87 -4.50 -6.07
CA SER A 97 -6.39 -4.33 -7.43
C SER A 97 -5.34 -3.73 -8.34
N GLY A 98 -5.18 -4.30 -9.53
CA GLY A 98 -4.38 -3.74 -10.60
C GLY A 98 -5.17 -2.88 -11.60
N GLN A 99 -6.52 -2.91 -11.54
CA GLN A 99 -7.38 -2.11 -12.41
C GLN A 99 -7.69 -0.75 -11.79
N VAL A 100 -8.00 -0.74 -10.50
CA VAL A 100 -8.27 0.46 -9.70
C VAL A 100 -7.40 0.38 -8.45
N PRO A 101 -6.10 0.73 -8.56
CA PRO A 101 -5.17 0.55 -7.46
C PRO A 101 -5.49 1.53 -6.33
N VAL A 102 -6.11 1.01 -5.27
CA VAL A 102 -6.22 1.70 -3.97
C VAL A 102 -5.07 1.20 -3.10
N TRP A 103 -4.21 2.12 -2.66
CA TRP A 103 -3.13 1.78 -1.75
C TRP A 103 -3.56 1.90 -0.29
N PHE A 104 -3.10 0.94 0.50
CA PHE A 104 -3.37 0.82 1.91
C PHE A 104 -2.06 0.94 2.69
N ASN A 105 -2.00 1.89 3.61
CA ASN A 105 -0.85 2.15 4.48
C ASN A 105 -1.01 1.37 5.78
N LEU A 106 0.05 0.70 6.23
CA LEU A 106 0.09 0.13 7.58
C LEU A 106 0.68 1.16 8.56
N LYS A 107 -0.09 1.51 9.59
CA LYS A 107 0.30 2.45 10.65
C LYS A 107 0.31 1.79 12.01
N ARG A 108 1.20 2.27 12.89
CA ARG A 108 1.16 1.95 14.31
C ARG A 108 -0.13 2.56 14.90
N ARG A 109 -0.65 1.90 15.95
CA ARG A 109 -1.77 2.48 16.70
C ARG A 109 -1.13 3.25 17.84
N ASP A 110 -0.90 4.53 17.64
CA ASP A 110 -0.25 5.36 18.65
C ASP A 110 -1.25 5.72 19.73
N GLY A 111 -0.93 5.36 20.98
CA GLY A 111 -1.63 5.90 22.14
C GLY A 111 -1.13 7.31 22.41
N VAL A 112 -1.61 8.30 21.66
CA VAL A 112 -1.35 9.75 21.79
C VAL A 112 0.13 10.17 21.60
N THR A 113 0.32 11.31 20.91
CA THR A 113 1.58 12.06 20.65
C THR A 113 2.42 11.46 19.51
N GLU A 114 2.80 12.17 18.44
CA GLU A 114 2.73 13.58 18.03
C GLU A 114 2.62 13.64 16.50
N GLU A 115 2.11 14.76 15.98
CA GLU A 115 2.14 15.14 14.56
C GLU A 115 3.51 14.85 13.94
N SER A 116 3.61 13.77 13.18
CA SER A 116 4.53 13.72 12.07
C SER A 116 3.84 14.46 10.94
N VAL A 117 4.16 15.75 10.83
CA VAL A 117 3.79 16.64 9.74
C VAL A 117 3.83 15.84 8.44
N SER A 118 2.65 15.72 7.84
CA SER A 118 2.48 15.40 6.43
C SER A 118 3.16 16.51 5.66
N ASP A 119 4.44 16.31 5.32
CA ASP A 119 5.05 17.04 4.22
C ASP A 119 4.48 16.47 2.92
N CYS A 120 3.25 16.89 2.65
CA CYS A 120 2.69 16.87 1.32
C CYS A 120 3.35 18.00 0.53
N GLU A 121 4.62 17.82 0.16
CA GLU A 121 5.12 18.49 -1.03
C GLU A 121 4.53 17.73 -2.22
N SER A 122 3.34 18.17 -2.59
CA SER A 122 2.87 18.04 -3.96
C SER A 122 3.88 18.77 -4.84
N GLY A 123 4.99 18.11 -5.20
CA GLY A 123 5.91 18.59 -6.23
C GLY A 123 5.38 18.22 -7.60
N LEU A 124 4.23 18.79 -7.97
CA LEU A 124 3.74 18.83 -9.35
C LEU A 124 3.75 20.28 -9.83
N ASP A 125 4.91 20.91 -9.76
CA ASP A 125 5.19 22.17 -10.42
C ASP A 125 6.71 22.35 -10.54
N ASN A 126 7.10 22.73 -11.76
CA ASN A 126 8.45 23.03 -12.24
C ASN A 126 9.25 21.84 -12.79
N ILE A 127 8.71 21.19 -13.82
CA ILE A 127 9.57 20.79 -14.93
C ILE A 127 10.08 22.12 -15.54
N ASP A 128 11.33 22.47 -15.26
CA ASP A 128 12.04 23.51 -15.98
C ASP A 128 12.33 22.97 -17.39
N ILE A 129 11.58 23.47 -18.39
CA ILE A 129 11.76 23.14 -19.81
C ILE A 129 12.61 24.24 -20.48
N SER A 130 13.64 24.74 -19.80
CA SER A 130 14.55 25.73 -20.39
C SER A 130 15.57 25.15 -21.39
N ASP A 131 15.68 23.83 -21.51
CA ASP A 131 16.70 23.17 -22.34
C ASP A 131 16.13 22.21 -23.40
N ILE A 132 14.99 22.53 -24.00
CA ILE A 132 14.59 21.91 -25.28
C ILE A 132 15.06 22.80 -26.43
N ASP A 133 16.17 22.40 -27.04
CA ASP A 133 16.66 22.95 -28.32
C ASP A 133 15.61 22.69 -29.43
N PRO A 134 15.04 23.73 -30.07
CA PRO A 134 14.13 23.53 -31.19
C PRO A 134 14.90 22.95 -32.38
N VAL A 135 14.63 21.68 -32.70
CA VAL A 135 15.13 21.05 -33.92
C VAL A 135 14.74 21.91 -35.13
N LYS A 136 15.74 22.40 -35.87
CA LYS A 136 15.50 23.21 -37.06
C LYS A 136 14.81 22.38 -38.12
N GLY A 137 13.57 22.75 -38.41
CA GLY A 137 12.74 22.16 -39.44
C GLY A 137 13.35 22.31 -40.84
N ASN A 138 13.16 21.25 -41.63
CA ASN A 138 13.52 21.14 -43.03
C ASN A 138 12.90 22.26 -43.87
N GLN A 139 13.72 23.01 -44.60
CA GLN A 139 13.27 23.71 -45.79
C GLN A 139 13.55 22.80 -46.99
N PHE A 140 12.49 22.14 -47.47
CA PHE A 140 12.42 21.70 -48.85
C PHE A 140 12.23 22.94 -49.72
N TYR A 141 13.14 23.18 -50.67
CA TYR A 141 12.83 23.95 -51.86
C TYR A 141 12.96 23.03 -53.07
N THR A 142 11.93 23.13 -53.91
CA THR A 142 11.72 22.44 -55.18
C THR A 142 12.77 22.82 -56.22
#